data_AF-A0A6C0EUM6-F1
#
_entry.id   AF-A0A6C0EUM6-F1
#
_cell.length_a   1.000
_cell.length_b   1.000
_cell.length_c   1.000
_cell.angle_alpha   90.00
_cell.angle_beta   90.00
_cell.angle_gamma   90.00
#
_symmetry.space_group_name_H-M   'P 1'
#
loop_
_entity.id
_entity.type
_entity.pdbx_description
1 polymer ?
#
loop_
_entity_poly.entity_id
_entity_poly.type
_entity_poly.pdbx_seq_one_letter_code
_entity_poly.pdbx_strand_id
1 'polypeptide(L)'
;MTIMENKIVSTLTTNNGCNKVIITEENMMNSDIIMSEQPEKPNISELFENITDIITSFKSQINTLFHELKLLEKNVKKEMKLMKKNVEKSKNKGNKKPSGFAKPTKVTDELCVFMNEKEGSTIARTDVTKALIEYIAKHNLQFNENKQIIIPDEKLKTLLGINDGDKVTYFTLQKYMNKHFIKSDEQLHTLSL
;
A
#
# COMPACT_ATOMS: atom_id res chain seq x y z
N MET A 1 0.12 14.08 67.85
CA MET A 1 1.36 14.87 67.69
C MET A 1 2.45 13.84 67.43
N THR A 2 2.67 13.39 66.20
CA THR A 2 3.27 14.15 65.09
C THR A 2 2.73 13.65 63.74
N ILE A 3 2.36 14.62 62.90
CA ILE A 3 2.05 14.47 61.47
C ILE A 3 3.32 14.81 60.70
N MET A 4 3.65 14.02 59.67
CA MET A 4 4.18 14.43 58.36
C MET A 4 4.09 13.18 57.45
N GLU A 5 3.01 12.99 56.68
CA GLU A 5 2.80 13.48 55.30
C GLU A 5 4.05 13.28 54.40
N ASN A 6 4.03 12.23 53.58
CA ASN A 6 3.62 12.22 52.16
C ASN A 6 4.57 13.00 51.23
N LYS A 7 5.22 12.31 50.27
CA LYS A 7 5.09 12.64 48.82
C LYS A 7 5.74 11.63 47.83
N ILE A 8 4.89 11.12 46.93
CA ILE A 8 5.12 10.75 45.50
C ILE A 8 5.99 9.50 45.21
N VAL A 9 5.42 8.36 44.81
CA VAL A 9 4.68 8.00 43.57
C VAL A 9 5.58 7.87 42.34
N SER A 10 5.80 6.60 41.92
CA SER A 10 5.73 6.22 40.51
C SER A 10 5.36 4.74 40.38
N THR A 11 4.07 4.49 40.15
CA THR A 11 3.52 3.25 39.59
C THR A 11 3.50 3.34 38.07
N LEU A 12 3.70 2.21 37.38
CA LEU A 12 3.05 1.72 36.14
C LEU A 12 3.67 0.32 35.88
N THR A 13 3.01 -0.81 36.20
CA THR A 13 2.10 -1.63 35.33
C THR A 13 2.77 -2.03 34.00
N THR A 14 2.81 -3.25 33.46
CA THR A 14 2.29 -4.63 33.65
C THR A 14 3.17 -5.45 32.65
N ASN A 15 3.37 -6.77 32.65
CA ASN A 15 2.42 -7.86 32.64
C ASN A 15 3.20 -9.20 32.50
N ASN A 16 2.64 -10.22 33.15
CA ASN A 16 2.62 -11.64 32.77
C ASN A 16 3.84 -12.54 32.99
N GLY A 17 3.69 -13.46 33.95
CA GLY A 17 4.27 -14.81 33.87
C GLY A 17 4.46 -15.53 35.21
N CYS A 18 3.39 -16.11 35.78
CA CYS A 18 3.29 -17.31 36.65
C CYS A 18 4.56 -17.81 37.40
N ASN A 19 4.57 -18.10 38.70
CA ASN A 19 3.61 -18.96 39.42
C ASN A 19 3.66 -18.75 40.95
N LYS A 20 2.49 -18.93 41.57
CA LYS A 20 2.21 -18.93 43.00
C LYS A 20 2.55 -20.31 43.59
N VAL A 21 3.40 -20.36 44.61
CA VAL A 21 3.70 -21.61 45.35
C VAL A 21 2.59 -21.86 46.36
N ILE A 22 1.88 -22.97 46.19
CA ILE A 22 0.94 -23.54 47.18
C ILE A 22 1.69 -24.70 47.83
N ILE A 23 1.82 -24.67 49.16
CA ILE A 23 2.35 -25.77 49.96
C ILE A 23 1.15 -26.47 50.60
N THR A 24 0.96 -27.76 50.31
CA THR A 24 0.07 -28.66 51.06
C THR A 24 0.87 -29.87 51.51
N GLU A 25 0.79 -30.14 52.82
CA GLU A 25 1.34 -31.30 53.52
C GLU A 25 0.60 -32.59 53.12
N GLU A 26 1.31 -33.69 52.89
CA GLU A 26 0.81 -35.05 53.16
C GLU A 26 1.95 -36.08 53.35
N ASN A 27 2.07 -36.50 54.62
CA ASN A 27 2.54 -37.74 55.26
C ASN A 27 3.35 -38.88 54.56
N MET A 28 4.42 -39.28 55.29
CA MET A 28 4.83 -40.61 55.80
C MET A 28 5.11 -41.80 54.84
N MET A 29 6.36 -42.32 54.84
CA MET A 29 6.76 -43.60 55.49
C MET A 29 8.27 -43.90 55.28
N ASN A 30 8.87 -44.44 56.33
CA ASN A 30 10.30 -44.73 56.58
C ASN A 30 11.08 -45.54 55.53
N SER A 31 12.39 -45.25 55.43
CA SER A 31 13.42 -46.29 55.56
C SER A 31 14.73 -45.69 56.08
N ASP A 32 15.32 -46.36 57.07
CA ASP A 32 16.58 -45.96 57.70
C ASP A 32 17.72 -45.81 56.68
N ILE A 33 18.29 -44.61 56.59
CA ILE A 33 19.66 -44.40 56.12
C ILE A 33 20.31 -43.39 57.07
N ILE A 34 20.92 -43.91 58.15
CA ILE A 34 21.99 -43.20 58.82
C ILE A 34 23.20 -43.31 57.89
N MET A 35 23.57 -42.25 57.20
CA MET A 35 24.91 -42.11 56.63
C MET A 35 25.35 -40.64 56.68
N SER A 36 26.24 -40.38 57.64
CA SER A 36 27.16 -39.25 57.77
C SER A 36 26.83 -37.94 57.04
N GLU A 37 26.43 -36.95 57.82
CA GLU A 37 26.63 -35.55 57.46
C GLU A 37 28.14 -35.28 57.34
N GLN A 38 28.60 -35.03 56.11
CA GLN A 38 29.88 -34.37 55.83
C GLN A 38 29.55 -32.97 55.32
N PRO A 39 30.18 -31.90 55.82
CA PRO A 39 30.06 -30.60 55.18
C PRO A 39 30.77 -30.67 53.82
N GLU A 40 30.03 -30.93 52.74
CA GLU A 40 30.55 -30.88 51.38
C GLU A 40 30.96 -29.43 51.08
N LYS A 41 32.26 -29.15 51.16
CA LYS A 41 32.83 -27.94 50.62
C LYS A 41 32.42 -27.87 49.14
N PRO A 42 31.91 -26.73 48.64
CA PRO A 42 31.52 -26.61 47.25
C PRO A 42 32.69 -27.08 46.39
N ASN A 43 32.42 -28.09 45.56
CA ASN A 43 33.45 -28.67 44.73
C ASN A 43 33.94 -27.56 43.79
N ILE A 44 35.19 -27.14 43.96
CA ILE A 44 35.79 -26.03 43.22
C ILE A 44 35.61 -26.23 41.71
N SER A 45 35.61 -27.50 41.25
CA SER A 45 35.35 -27.86 39.86
C SER A 45 33.97 -27.40 39.38
N GLU A 46 32.93 -27.54 40.20
CA GLU A 46 31.56 -27.16 39.86
C GLU A 46 31.41 -25.64 39.71
N LEU A 47 32.11 -24.85 40.54
CA LEU A 47 32.16 -23.39 40.40
C LEU A 47 32.84 -22.97 39.09
N PHE A 48 33.89 -23.67 38.66
CA PHE A 48 34.57 -23.40 37.39
C PHE A 48 33.71 -23.76 36.18
N GLU A 49 32.99 -24.90 36.21
CA GLU A 49 32.06 -25.28 35.14
C GLU A 49 30.94 -24.25 34.99
N ASN A 50 30.33 -23.84 36.10
CA ASN A 50 29.27 -22.82 36.10
C ASN A 50 29.74 -21.48 35.49
N ILE A 51 30.95 -21.02 35.81
CA ILE A 51 31.51 -19.79 35.22
C ILE A 51 31.77 -19.98 33.72
N THR A 52 32.25 -21.16 33.31
CA THR A 52 32.52 -21.49 31.91
C THR A 52 31.22 -21.51 31.09
N ASP A 53 30.14 -22.05 31.65
CA ASP A 53 28.80 -22.04 31.04
C ASP A 53 28.24 -20.63 30.90
N ILE A 54 28.46 -19.77 31.91
CA ILE A 54 28.06 -18.35 31.82
C ILE A 54 28.85 -17.64 30.71
N ILE A 55 30.16 -17.87 30.59
CA ILE A 55 31.00 -17.27 29.55
C ILE A 55 30.57 -17.74 28.15
N THR A 56 30.29 -19.04 27.98
CA THR A 56 29.84 -19.58 26.70
C THR A 56 28.45 -19.08 26.32
N SER A 57 27.53 -18.99 27.28
CA SER A 57 26.21 -18.39 27.10
C SER A 57 26.32 -16.91 26.70
N PHE A 58 27.15 -16.14 27.39
CA PHE A 58 27.35 -14.73 27.08
C PHE A 58 27.97 -14.51 25.69
N LYS A 59 28.93 -15.37 25.30
CA LYS A 59 29.49 -15.37 23.95
C LYS A 59 28.43 -15.65 22.89
N SER A 60 27.50 -16.56 23.15
CA SER A 60 26.36 -16.82 22.26
C SER A 60 25.44 -15.59 22.14
N GLN A 61 25.11 -14.95 23.26
CA GLN A 61 24.28 -13.73 23.28
C GLN A 61 24.92 -12.58 22.51
N ILE A 62 26.24 -12.37 22.66
CA ILE A 62 26.98 -11.35 21.88
C ILE A 62 26.85 -11.59 20.38
N ASN A 63 26.99 -12.84 19.93
CA ASN A 63 26.87 -13.18 18.51
C ASN A 63 25.46 -12.91 17.98
N THR A 64 24.44 -13.21 18.77
CA THR A 64 23.04 -12.89 18.42
C THR A 64 22.84 -11.38 18.28
N LEU A 65 23.34 -10.59 19.23
CA LEU A 65 23.27 -9.13 19.16
C LEU A 65 24.00 -8.56 17.93
N PHE A 66 25.16 -9.10 17.56
CA PHE A 66 25.84 -8.72 16.33
C PHE A 66 25.02 -9.03 15.08
N HIS A 67 24.36 -10.19 15.05
CA HIS A 67 23.48 -10.54 13.94
C HIS A 67 22.28 -9.60 13.85
N GLU A 68 21.63 -9.30 14.97
CA GLU A 68 20.50 -8.36 15.04
C GLU A 68 20.91 -6.95 14.60
N LEU A 69 22.07 -6.46 15.06
CA LEU A 69 22.61 -5.17 14.63
C LEU A 69 22.82 -5.12 13.11
N LYS A 70 23.41 -6.16 12.53
CA LYS A 70 23.64 -6.26 11.08
C LYS A 70 22.34 -6.35 10.30
N LEU A 71 21.33 -7.04 10.84
CA LEU A 71 20.01 -7.14 10.23
C LEU A 71 19.30 -5.78 10.25
N LEU A 72 19.34 -5.09 11.39
CA LEU A 72 18.78 -3.75 11.56
C LEU A 72 19.43 -2.75 10.60
N GLU A 73 20.76 -2.76 10.49
CA GLU A 73 21.49 -1.90 9.54
C GLU A 73 21.02 -2.12 8.09
N LYS A 74 20.84 -3.39 7.68
CA LYS A 74 20.32 -3.73 6.35
C LYS A 74 18.89 -3.23 6.16
N ASN A 75 18.04 -3.36 7.16
CA ASN A 75 16.65 -2.92 7.09
C ASN A 75 16.56 -1.39 7.00
N VAL A 76 17.30 -0.66 7.83
CA VAL A 76 17.39 0.81 7.76
C VAL A 76 17.90 1.27 6.40
N LYS A 77 18.94 0.64 5.84
CA LYS A 77 19.44 0.95 4.49
C LYS A 77 18.39 0.72 3.40
N LYS A 78 17.56 -0.32 3.52
CA LYS A 78 16.46 -0.58 2.57
C LYS A 78 15.37 0.48 2.69
N GLU A 79 14.91 0.76 3.91
CA GLU A 79 13.88 1.77 4.17
C GLU A 79 14.31 3.15 3.67
N MET A 80 15.55 3.56 3.96
CA MET A 80 16.08 4.84 3.49
C MET A 80 16.11 4.93 1.95
N LYS A 81 16.43 3.84 1.24
CA LYS A 81 16.39 3.80 -0.22
C LYS A 81 14.97 3.90 -0.76
N LEU A 82 14.01 3.21 -0.14
CA LEU A 82 12.60 3.26 -0.52
C LEU A 82 12.04 4.68 -0.32
N MET A 83 12.32 5.30 0.82
CA MET A 83 11.91 6.67 1.11
C MET A 83 12.49 7.67 0.10
N LYS A 84 13.79 7.58 -0.23
CA LYS A 84 14.43 8.43 -1.26
C LYS A 84 13.72 8.29 -2.61
N LYS A 85 13.46 7.06 -3.06
CA LYS A 85 12.75 6.79 -4.33
C LYS A 85 11.33 7.33 -4.35
N ASN A 86 10.62 7.26 -3.22
CA ASN A 86 9.26 7.78 -3.11
C ASN A 86 9.24 9.31 -3.11
N VAL A 87 10.18 9.96 -2.44
CA VAL A 87 10.35 11.42 -2.47
C VAL A 87 10.65 11.89 -3.89
N GLU A 88 11.56 11.25 -4.62
CA GLU A 88 11.86 11.58 -6.03
C GLU A 88 10.65 11.42 -6.95
N LYS A 89 9.87 10.34 -6.79
CA LYS A 89 8.63 10.13 -7.55
C LYS A 89 7.57 11.19 -7.25
N SER A 90 7.47 11.64 -6.00
CA SER A 90 6.50 12.66 -5.59
C SER A 90 6.86 14.05 -6.13
N LYS A 91 8.14 14.42 -6.13
CA LYS A 91 8.63 15.71 -6.68
C LYS A 91 8.35 15.83 -8.18
N ASN A 92 8.40 14.73 -8.92
CA ASN A 92 8.09 14.71 -10.36
C ASN A 92 6.59 14.61 -10.70
N LYS A 93 5.68 14.60 -9.71
CA LYS A 93 4.24 14.47 -9.94
C LYS A 93 3.53 15.83 -10.07
N GLY A 94 4.12 16.91 -9.54
CA GLY A 94 3.47 18.23 -9.46
C GLY A 94 3.61 19.13 -10.70
N ASN A 95 4.57 18.86 -11.59
CA ASN A 95 4.93 19.82 -12.66
C ASN A 95 4.86 19.25 -14.09
N LYS A 96 4.15 18.13 -14.28
CA LYS A 96 3.89 17.62 -15.63
C LYS A 96 2.83 18.50 -16.26
N LYS A 97 3.23 19.29 -17.26
CA LYS A 97 2.28 19.91 -18.20
C LYS A 97 1.27 18.83 -18.62
N PRO A 98 -0.04 19.14 -18.70
CA PRO A 98 -1.02 18.16 -19.13
C PRO A 98 -0.52 17.55 -20.45
N SER A 99 -0.43 16.21 -20.48
CA SER A 99 -0.05 15.46 -21.68
C SER A 99 -0.87 15.98 -22.87
N GLY A 100 -0.34 15.96 -24.09
CA GLY A 100 -1.03 16.53 -25.28
C GLY A 100 -2.47 16.02 -25.47
N PHE A 101 -2.81 14.86 -24.92
CA PHE A 101 -4.17 14.30 -24.89
C PHE A 101 -5.13 14.95 -23.87
N ALA A 102 -4.60 15.55 -22.81
CA ALA A 102 -5.33 16.26 -21.77
C ALA A 102 -5.39 17.78 -22.04
N LYS A 103 -4.90 18.27 -23.18
CA LYS A 103 -5.04 19.68 -23.58
C LYS A 103 -6.53 19.97 -23.87
N PRO A 104 -7.18 20.91 -23.17
CA PRO A 104 -8.53 21.34 -23.50
C PRO A 104 -8.58 21.90 -24.92
N THR A 105 -9.49 21.38 -25.73
CA THR A 105 -9.65 21.78 -27.14
C THR A 105 -11.10 22.20 -27.38
N LYS A 106 -11.33 23.14 -28.29
CA LYS A 106 -12.69 23.53 -28.68
C LYS A 106 -13.38 22.34 -29.37
N VAL A 107 -14.62 22.08 -29.00
CA VAL A 107 -15.44 21.00 -29.55
C VAL A 107 -16.68 21.56 -30.22
N THR A 108 -17.31 20.78 -31.10
CA THR A 108 -18.57 21.14 -31.76
C THR A 108 -19.74 21.18 -30.78
N ASP A 109 -20.78 21.96 -31.09
CA ASP A 109 -21.96 22.12 -30.23
C ASP A 109 -22.69 20.78 -29.99
N GLU A 110 -22.75 19.89 -30.99
CA GLU A 110 -23.32 18.54 -30.85
C GLU A 110 -22.66 17.73 -29.72
N LEU A 111 -21.34 17.86 -29.56
CA LEU A 111 -20.59 17.17 -28.52
C LEU A 111 -20.79 17.85 -27.15
N CYS A 112 -20.93 19.18 -27.12
CA CYS A 112 -21.28 19.91 -25.90
C CYS A 112 -22.65 19.48 -25.37
N VAL A 113 -23.65 19.39 -26.27
CA VAL A 113 -25.00 18.94 -25.93
C VAL A 113 -24.98 17.50 -25.38
N PHE A 114 -24.21 16.59 -25.99
CA PHE A 114 -24.08 15.22 -25.49
C PHE A 114 -23.47 15.17 -24.08
N MET A 115 -22.49 16.04 -23.79
CA MET A 115 -21.84 16.13 -22.48
C MET A 115 -22.61 17.00 -21.47
N ASN A 116 -23.73 17.61 -21.85
CA ASN A 116 -24.48 18.59 -21.05
C ASN A 116 -23.63 19.81 -20.61
N GLU A 117 -22.69 20.21 -21.45
CA GLU A 117 -21.82 21.38 -21.26
C GLU A 117 -22.30 22.57 -22.10
N LYS A 118 -21.84 23.78 -21.76
CA LYS A 118 -22.18 24.98 -22.54
C LYS A 118 -21.57 24.94 -23.93
N GLU A 119 -22.31 25.44 -24.92
CA GLU A 119 -21.83 25.65 -26.30
C GLU A 119 -20.50 26.43 -26.29
N GLY A 120 -19.53 25.98 -27.08
CA GLY A 120 -18.19 26.58 -27.15
C GLY A 120 -17.24 26.26 -25.98
N SER A 121 -17.60 25.35 -25.06
CA SER A 121 -16.69 24.92 -23.99
C SER A 121 -15.45 24.18 -24.53
N THR A 122 -14.32 24.30 -23.83
CA THR A 122 -13.09 23.56 -24.16
C THR A 122 -13.02 22.27 -23.35
N ILE A 123 -13.05 21.12 -24.01
CA ILE A 123 -13.05 19.81 -23.37
C ILE A 123 -11.76 19.06 -23.76
N ALA A 124 -11.16 18.36 -22.81
CA ALA A 124 -10.01 17.51 -23.08
C ALA A 124 -10.45 16.20 -23.76
N ARG A 125 -9.65 15.71 -24.72
CA ARG A 125 -9.94 14.46 -25.44
C ARG A 125 -10.07 13.25 -24.50
N THR A 126 -9.31 13.25 -23.40
CA THR A 126 -9.40 12.23 -22.35
C THR A 126 -10.77 12.18 -21.69
N ASP A 127 -11.39 13.33 -21.46
CA ASP A 127 -12.65 13.41 -20.71
C ASP A 127 -13.83 13.01 -21.61
N VAL A 128 -13.79 13.41 -22.88
CA VAL A 128 -14.74 12.93 -23.90
C VAL A 128 -14.71 11.40 -23.99
N THR A 129 -13.52 10.81 -24.07
CA THR A 129 -13.37 9.35 -24.22
C THR A 129 -13.90 8.61 -22.98
N LYS A 130 -13.64 9.14 -21.77
CA LYS A 130 -14.18 8.57 -20.52
C LYS A 130 -15.70 8.66 -20.46
N ALA A 131 -16.26 9.84 -20.72
CA ALA A 131 -17.71 10.05 -20.71
C ALA A 131 -18.41 9.10 -21.68
N LEU A 132 -17.80 8.84 -22.84
CA LEU A 132 -18.33 7.92 -23.83
C LEU A 132 -18.28 6.45 -23.38
N ILE A 133 -17.18 6.01 -22.77
CA ILE A 133 -17.08 4.65 -22.19
C ILE A 133 -18.12 4.47 -21.07
N GLU A 134 -18.26 5.47 -20.20
CA GLU A 134 -19.25 5.47 -19.12
C GLU A 134 -20.68 5.44 -19.68
N TYR A 135 -20.96 6.21 -20.74
CA TYR A 135 -22.25 6.19 -21.43
C TYR A 135 -22.56 4.81 -22.01
N ILE A 136 -21.63 4.22 -22.75
CA ILE A 136 -21.78 2.89 -23.35
C ILE A 136 -22.05 1.82 -22.28
N ALA A 137 -21.34 1.89 -21.15
CA ALA A 137 -21.54 0.97 -20.04
C ALA A 137 -22.90 1.18 -19.36
N LYS A 138 -23.29 2.44 -19.10
CA LYS A 138 -24.56 2.79 -18.44
C LYS A 138 -25.78 2.38 -19.26
N HIS A 139 -25.68 2.47 -20.58
CA HIS A 139 -26.75 2.10 -21.51
C HIS A 139 -26.66 0.65 -22.02
N ASN A 140 -25.71 -0.14 -21.52
CA ASN A 140 -25.47 -1.53 -21.94
C ASN A 140 -25.38 -1.70 -23.46
N LEU A 141 -24.72 -0.75 -24.15
CA LEU A 141 -24.60 -0.73 -25.61
C LEU A 141 -23.53 -1.71 -26.13
N GLN A 142 -22.98 -2.56 -25.27
CA GLN A 142 -21.98 -3.55 -25.66
C GLN A 142 -22.67 -4.83 -26.15
N PHE A 143 -22.16 -5.41 -27.22
CA PHE A 143 -22.67 -6.69 -27.69
C PHE A 143 -22.25 -7.83 -26.74
N ASN A 144 -23.21 -8.66 -26.32
CA ASN A 144 -22.98 -9.69 -25.30
C ASN A 144 -21.94 -10.74 -25.72
N GLU A 145 -21.91 -11.12 -27.00
CA GLU A 145 -20.95 -12.14 -27.48
C GLU A 145 -19.55 -11.56 -27.72
N ASN A 146 -19.47 -10.27 -28.04
CA ASN A 146 -18.20 -9.59 -28.28
C ASN A 146 -18.25 -8.15 -27.77
N LYS A 147 -17.71 -7.92 -26.58
CA LYS A 147 -17.66 -6.60 -25.92
C LYS A 147 -16.82 -5.55 -26.67
N GLN A 148 -16.10 -5.94 -27.73
CA GLN A 148 -15.43 -4.99 -28.62
C GLN A 148 -16.41 -4.32 -29.58
N ILE A 149 -17.56 -4.95 -29.86
CA ILE A 149 -18.60 -4.44 -30.74
C ILE A 149 -19.59 -3.65 -29.88
N ILE A 150 -19.85 -2.43 -30.31
CA ILE A 150 -20.80 -1.51 -29.69
C ILE A 150 -22.00 -1.40 -30.64
N ILE A 151 -23.20 -1.54 -30.09
CA ILE A 151 -24.47 -1.29 -30.76
C ILE A 151 -24.90 0.11 -30.35
N PRO A 152 -24.60 1.14 -31.15
CA PRO A 152 -24.90 2.52 -30.78
C PRO A 152 -26.42 2.74 -30.75
N ASP A 153 -26.88 3.54 -29.78
CA ASP A 153 -28.25 4.01 -29.71
C ASP A 153 -28.47 5.21 -30.64
N GLU A 154 -29.71 5.70 -30.76
CA GLU A 154 -30.02 6.85 -31.62
C GLU A 154 -29.20 8.08 -31.28
N LYS A 155 -29.01 8.37 -29.98
CA LYS A 155 -28.20 9.52 -29.52
C LYS A 155 -26.75 9.42 -29.97
N LEU A 156 -26.14 8.24 -29.77
CA LEU A 156 -24.76 8.02 -30.17
C LEU A 156 -24.60 7.96 -31.70
N LYS A 157 -25.60 7.45 -32.43
CA LYS A 157 -25.64 7.47 -33.90
C LYS A 157 -25.70 8.90 -34.44
N THR A 158 -26.56 9.74 -33.89
CA THR A 158 -26.67 11.16 -34.28
C THR A 158 -25.37 11.89 -34.05
N LEU A 159 -24.74 11.70 -32.89
CA LEU A 159 -23.44 12.30 -32.60
C LEU A 159 -22.36 11.81 -33.58
N LEU A 160 -22.25 10.51 -33.80
CA LEU A 160 -21.20 9.94 -34.65
C LEU A 160 -21.47 10.04 -36.14
N GLY A 161 -22.69 10.40 -36.55
CA GLY A 161 -23.12 10.45 -37.95
C GLY A 161 -22.94 9.12 -38.69
N ILE A 162 -23.36 8.02 -38.08
CA ILE A 162 -23.25 6.65 -38.61
C ILE A 162 -24.64 6.06 -38.91
N ASN A 163 -24.70 5.10 -39.83
CA ASN A 163 -25.97 4.48 -40.23
C ASN A 163 -26.24 3.17 -39.47
N ASP A 164 -27.50 2.72 -39.53
CA ASP A 164 -27.91 1.42 -39.00
C ASP A 164 -27.21 0.29 -39.77
N GLY A 165 -26.29 -0.41 -39.11
CA GLY A 165 -25.54 -1.53 -39.67
C GLY A 165 -24.02 -1.36 -39.66
N ASP A 166 -23.51 -0.15 -39.36
CA ASP A 166 -22.08 0.07 -39.25
C ASP A 166 -21.50 -0.60 -37.99
N LYS A 167 -20.44 -1.39 -38.17
CA LYS A 167 -19.74 -2.05 -37.06
C LYS A 167 -18.94 -1.01 -36.26
N VAL A 168 -19.47 -0.59 -35.12
CA VAL A 168 -18.77 0.32 -34.20
C VAL A 168 -17.97 -0.47 -33.17
N THR A 169 -16.72 -0.09 -33.00
CA THR A 169 -15.79 -0.57 -31.96
C THR A 169 -15.17 0.65 -31.30
N TYR A 170 -14.53 0.50 -30.14
CA TYR A 170 -13.84 1.63 -29.50
C TYR A 170 -12.83 2.33 -30.42
N PHE A 171 -12.20 1.59 -31.33
CA PHE A 171 -11.26 2.15 -32.31
C PHE A 171 -11.96 3.00 -33.38
N THR A 172 -13.03 2.49 -33.99
CA THR A 172 -13.78 3.24 -35.01
C THR A 172 -14.53 4.41 -34.38
N LEU A 173 -15.06 4.23 -33.17
CA LEU A 173 -15.67 5.27 -32.36
C LEU A 173 -14.72 6.45 -32.14
N GLN A 174 -13.50 6.19 -31.67
CA GLN A 174 -12.51 7.24 -31.47
C GLN A 174 -12.13 7.95 -32.78
N LYS A 175 -12.13 7.22 -33.91
CA LYS A 175 -11.90 7.80 -35.24
C LYS A 175 -13.03 8.76 -35.64
N TYR A 176 -14.29 8.39 -35.44
CA TYR A 176 -15.44 9.27 -35.71
C TYR A 176 -15.41 10.50 -34.80
N MET A 177 -15.04 10.35 -33.53
CA MET A 177 -14.96 11.50 -32.61
C MET A 177 -13.95 12.56 -33.02
N ASN A 178 -12.90 12.22 -33.80
CA ASN A 178 -11.90 13.18 -34.23
C ASN A 178 -12.47 14.34 -35.06
N LYS A 179 -13.63 14.16 -35.72
CA LYS A 179 -14.28 15.21 -36.51
C LYS A 179 -14.93 16.30 -35.64
N HIS A 180 -15.25 16.00 -34.38
CA HIS A 180 -15.86 16.93 -33.43
C HIS A 180 -14.85 17.78 -32.66
N PHE A 181 -13.55 17.51 -32.82
CA PHE A 181 -12.49 18.33 -32.23
C PHE A 181 -12.01 19.35 -33.26
N ILE A 182 -12.24 20.63 -32.96
CA ILE A 182 -11.77 21.74 -33.79
C ILE A 182 -10.27 21.85 -33.59
N LYS A 183 -9.49 21.40 -34.57
CA LYS A 183 -8.04 21.52 -34.54
C LYS A 183 -7.69 23.00 -34.63
N SER A 184 -7.09 23.56 -33.58
CA SER A 184 -6.41 24.85 -33.70
C SER A 184 -5.23 24.70 -34.67
N ASP A 185 -5.05 25.66 -35.58
CA ASP A 185 -4.09 25.65 -36.71
C ASP A 185 -2.64 25.24 -36.38
N GLU A 186 -2.26 25.27 -35.11
CA GLU A 186 -0.97 24.82 -34.57
C GLU A 186 -0.65 23.34 -34.84
N GLN A 187 -1.63 22.51 -35.22
CA GLN A 187 -1.44 21.07 -35.49
C GLN A 187 -1.37 20.68 -36.98
N LEU A 188 -1.59 21.62 -37.91
CA LEU A 188 -1.51 21.34 -39.35
C LEU A 188 -0.06 21.30 -39.88
N HIS A 189 0.90 21.87 -39.15
CA HIS A 189 2.31 21.96 -39.60
C HIS A 189 3.10 20.64 -39.44
N THR A 190 2.65 19.68 -38.63
CA THR A 190 3.43 18.44 -38.36
C THR A 190 3.11 17.26 -39.28
N LEU A 191 2.21 17.41 -40.26
CA LEU A 191 1.82 16.33 -41.18
C LEU A 191 2.38 16.50 -42.61
N SER A 192 3.34 17.41 -42.80
CA SER A 192 3.99 17.70 -44.10
C SER A 192 5.51 17.47 -44.10
N LEU A 193 6.04 16.60 -43.23
CA LEU A 193 7.44 16.17 -43.24
C LEU A 193 7.53 14.66 -43.40
#